data_AF-A0A931UKL0-F1
#
_entry.id   AF-A0A931UKL0-F1
#
_cell.length_a   1.000
_cell.length_b   1.000
_cell.length_c   1.000
_cell.angle_alpha   90.00
_cell.angle_beta   90.00
_cell.angle_gamma   90.00
#
_symmetry.space_group_name_H-M   'P 1'
#
loop_
_entity.id
_entity.type
_entity.pdbx_description
1 polymer ?
#
loop_
_entity_poly.entity_id
_entity_poly.type
_entity_poly.pdbx_seq_one_letter_code
_entity_poly.pdbx_strand_id
1 'polypeptide(L)'
;YKEDIRPFDEDFAKILAVEPKVYRMREGYGPPGFENFGYIAEDLDEAGLESLVIYDGEGRPDGVRYKKVVLYVNEVVKAHHKMIEELQAEIAVLKRVVCSHHPTEVVCNESHTARAR
;
A
#
# COMPACT_ATOMS: atom_id res chain seq x y z
N TYR A 1 27.22 -10.56 -1.95
CA TYR A 1 27.92 -9.30 -2.22
C TYR A 1 26.95 -8.13 -2.01
N LYS A 2 26.98 -7.50 -0.83
CA LYS A 2 26.32 -6.23 -0.43
C LYS A 2 27.08 -5.68 0.78
N GLU A 3 27.16 -4.36 0.93
CA GLU A 3 27.80 -3.65 2.05
C GLU A 3 26.88 -2.55 2.59
N ASP A 4 27.21 -1.95 3.75
CA ASP A 4 26.46 -0.87 4.42
C ASP A 4 24.95 -1.12 4.56
N ILE A 5 24.59 -2.35 4.96
CA ILE A 5 23.21 -2.77 5.12
C ILE A 5 22.60 -2.11 6.36
N ARG A 6 21.55 -1.31 6.13
CA ARG A 6 20.76 -0.65 7.16
C ARG A 6 19.26 -0.77 6.86
N PRO A 7 18.38 -0.64 7.87
CA PRO A 7 16.95 -0.49 7.62
C PRO A 7 16.71 0.68 6.66
N PHE A 8 15.76 0.49 5.75
CA PHE A 8 15.24 1.55 4.90
C PHE A 8 13.97 2.07 5.56
N ASP A 9 14.01 3.31 6.03
CA ASP A 9 12.94 3.94 6.78
C ASP A 9 12.33 5.05 5.95
N GLU A 10 11.05 4.90 5.62
CA GLU A 10 10.23 5.86 4.89
C GLU A 10 8.77 5.71 5.30
N ASP A 11 7.96 6.73 5.02
CA ASP A 11 6.51 6.62 5.13
C ASP A 11 5.94 5.84 3.93
N PHE A 12 5.95 4.51 4.06
CA PHE A 12 5.44 3.61 3.02
C PHE A 12 3.95 3.81 2.73
N ALA A 13 3.17 4.39 3.65
CA ALA A 13 1.73 4.59 3.48
C ALA A 13 1.39 5.68 2.45
N LYS A 14 2.34 6.58 2.12
CA LYS A 14 2.18 7.57 1.04
C LYS A 14 1.81 6.95 -0.31
N ILE A 15 2.20 5.69 -0.56
CA ILE A 15 1.83 4.97 -1.79
C ILE A 15 0.30 4.78 -1.93
N LEU A 16 -0.45 4.85 -0.82
CA LEU A 16 -1.91 4.74 -0.82
C LEU A 16 -2.59 6.02 -1.31
N ALA A 17 -1.88 7.15 -1.35
CA ALA A 17 -2.43 8.44 -1.78
C ALA A 17 -2.32 8.68 -3.30
N VAL A 18 -1.49 7.89 -4.00
CA VAL A 18 -1.30 8.02 -5.44
C VAL A 18 -2.21 7.08 -6.22
N GLU A 19 -2.70 7.53 -7.37
CA GLU A 19 -3.64 6.78 -8.18
C GLU A 19 -2.98 6.27 -9.47
N PRO A 20 -3.28 5.04 -9.91
CA PRO A 20 -2.90 4.61 -11.25
C PRO A 20 -3.65 5.42 -12.29
N LYS A 21 -2.94 5.83 -13.34
CA LYS A 21 -3.47 6.57 -14.48
C LYS A 21 -3.49 5.70 -15.73
N VAL A 22 -4.40 5.99 -16.64
CA VAL A 22 -4.43 5.45 -18.01
C VAL A 22 -4.00 6.56 -18.95
N TYR A 23 -3.11 6.27 -19.89
CA TYR A 23 -2.56 7.27 -20.79
C TYR A 23 -2.19 6.68 -22.15
N ARG A 24 -2.02 7.55 -23.15
CA ARG A 24 -1.44 7.20 -24.45
C ARG A 24 -0.10 7.89 -24.59
N MET A 25 0.88 7.19 -25.16
CA MET A 25 2.17 7.82 -25.48
C MET A 25 1.96 8.92 -26.52
N ARG A 26 2.75 10.00 -26.39
CA ARG A 26 2.83 11.00 -27.45
C ARG A 26 3.42 10.37 -28.71
N GLU A 27 3.15 10.99 -29.86
CA GLU A 27 3.69 10.55 -31.14
C GLU A 27 5.23 10.45 -31.07
N GLY A 28 5.79 9.34 -31.54
CA GLY A 28 7.24 9.06 -31.48
C GLY A 28 7.74 8.40 -30.19
N TYR A 29 6.91 8.29 -29.15
CA TYR A 29 7.29 7.69 -27.85
C TYR A 29 6.73 6.27 -27.63
N GLY A 30 5.99 5.72 -28.59
CA GLY A 30 5.42 4.38 -28.51
C GLY A 30 4.48 4.09 -29.68
N PRO A 31 3.91 2.88 -29.73
CA PRO A 31 2.93 2.52 -30.76
C PRO A 31 1.68 3.42 -30.64
N PRO A 32 1.21 4.02 -31.76
CA PRO A 32 0.06 4.91 -31.74
C PRO A 32 -1.21 4.17 -31.36
N GLY A 33 -2.10 4.86 -30.62
CA GLY A 33 -3.43 4.35 -30.26
C GLY A 33 -3.46 3.33 -29.13
N PHE A 34 -2.31 2.86 -28.63
CA PHE A 34 -2.27 1.92 -27.50
C PHE A 34 -2.45 2.65 -26.16
N GLU A 35 -3.42 2.19 -25.35
CA GLU A 35 -3.60 2.65 -23.98
C GLU A 35 -2.64 1.92 -23.04
N ASN A 36 -1.86 2.70 -22.31
CA ASN A 36 -0.97 2.26 -21.26
C ASN A 36 -1.58 2.61 -19.90
N PHE A 37 -1.05 2.01 -18.85
CA PHE A 37 -1.45 2.30 -17.47
C PHE A 37 -0.25 2.27 -16.54
N GLY A 38 -0.34 3.02 -15.43
CA GLY A 38 0.70 3.08 -14.43
C GLY A 38 0.62 4.34 -13.56
N TYR A 39 1.62 4.54 -12.70
CA TYR A 39 1.82 5.79 -11.99
C TYR A 39 2.60 6.79 -12.84
N ILE A 40 2.39 8.07 -12.56
CA ILE A 40 3.09 9.21 -13.15
C ILE A 40 4.23 9.61 -12.20
N ALA A 41 5.39 9.94 -12.74
CA ALA A 41 6.59 10.20 -11.95
C ALA A 41 6.43 11.48 -11.10
N GLU A 42 5.81 12.50 -11.69
CA GLU A 42 5.47 13.77 -11.06
C GLU A 42 4.48 13.58 -9.90
N ASP A 43 3.41 12.79 -10.09
CA ASP A 43 2.46 12.48 -9.01
C ASP A 43 3.15 11.80 -7.81
N LEU A 44 4.15 10.94 -8.06
CA LEU A 44 4.94 10.29 -7.01
C LEU A 44 5.89 11.27 -6.32
N ASP A 45 6.55 12.13 -7.09
CA ASP A 45 7.45 13.17 -6.57
C ASP A 45 6.68 14.14 -5.66
N GLU A 46 5.52 14.63 -6.11
CA GLU A 46 4.64 15.52 -5.34
C GLU A 46 4.10 14.87 -4.05
N ALA A 47 3.89 13.54 -4.07
CA ALA A 47 3.51 12.77 -2.89
C ALA A 47 4.68 12.56 -1.89
N GLY A 48 5.90 12.95 -2.25
CA GLY A 48 7.13 12.71 -1.50
C GLY A 48 7.47 11.21 -1.46
N LEU A 49 7.39 10.56 -2.63
CA LEU A 49 7.84 9.20 -2.91
C LEU A 49 9.04 9.22 -3.88
N GLU A 50 9.98 10.15 -3.67
CA GLU A 50 11.14 10.41 -4.53
C GLU A 50 12.01 9.16 -4.74
N SER A 51 12.07 8.27 -3.76
CA SER A 51 12.74 6.97 -3.85
C SER A 51 12.12 6.01 -4.89
N LEU A 52 10.90 6.27 -5.34
CA LEU A 52 10.23 5.58 -6.45
C LEU A 52 10.41 6.30 -7.78
N VAL A 53 11.00 7.49 -7.80
CA VAL A 53 11.16 8.32 -9.00
C VAL A 53 12.54 8.13 -9.63
N ILE A 54 12.57 8.18 -10.96
CA ILE A 54 13.77 8.33 -11.78
C ILE A 54 13.75 9.76 -12.30
N TYR A 55 14.83 10.49 -12.06
CA TYR A 55 14.99 11.87 -12.52
C TYR A 55 15.88 11.91 -13.77
N ASP A 56 15.57 12.83 -14.68
CA ASP A 56 16.37 13.11 -15.87
C ASP A 56 17.67 13.86 -15.52
N GLY A 57 18.46 14.22 -16.54
CA GLY A 57 19.71 14.97 -16.38
C GLY A 57 19.55 16.41 -15.87
N GLU A 58 18.33 16.95 -15.91
CA GLU A 58 17.98 18.28 -15.37
C GLU A 58 17.40 18.18 -13.95
N GLY A 59 17.25 16.97 -13.40
CA GLY A 59 16.68 16.72 -12.08
C GLY A 59 15.16 16.73 -12.06
N ARG A 60 14.49 16.55 -13.20
CA ARG A 60 13.02 16.48 -13.28
C ARG A 60 12.53 15.03 -13.21
N PRO A 61 11.39 14.74 -12.59
CA PRO A 61 10.77 13.42 -12.65
C PRO A 61 10.56 12.98 -14.11
N ASP A 62 11.01 11.79 -14.46
CA ASP A 62 10.96 11.26 -15.85
C ASP A 62 10.49 9.80 -15.91
N GLY A 63 10.64 9.05 -14.81
CA GLY A 63 10.21 7.66 -14.79
C GLY A 63 9.93 7.12 -13.40
N VAL A 64 9.38 5.90 -13.35
CA VAL A 64 8.99 5.22 -12.12
C VAL A 64 9.80 3.94 -11.93
N ARG A 65 10.35 3.74 -10.73
CA ARG A 65 11.05 2.53 -10.31
C ARG A 65 10.04 1.43 -9.95
N TYR A 66 9.29 0.92 -10.93
CA TYR A 66 8.23 -0.08 -10.71
C TYR A 66 8.66 -1.31 -9.91
N LYS A 67 9.91 -1.77 -10.06
CA LYS A 67 10.45 -2.90 -9.28
C LYS A 67 10.53 -2.62 -7.77
N LYS A 68 10.46 -1.36 -7.34
CA LYS A 68 10.52 -0.94 -5.93
C LYS A 68 9.14 -0.69 -5.34
N VAL A 69 8.13 -0.38 -6.16
CA VAL A 69 6.75 -0.18 -5.72
C VAL A 69 6.23 -1.36 -4.89
N VAL A 70 6.55 -2.60 -5.30
CA VAL A 70 6.15 -3.81 -4.56
C VAL A 70 6.68 -3.85 -3.12
N LEU A 71 7.82 -3.22 -2.84
CA LEU A 71 8.36 -3.15 -1.48
C LEU A 71 7.49 -2.24 -0.60
N TYR A 72 7.07 -1.08 -1.13
CA TYR A 72 6.17 -0.16 -0.41
C TYR A 72 4.84 -0.83 -0.11
N VAL A 73 4.25 -1.47 -1.13
CA VAL A 73 3.00 -2.22 -0.97
C VAL A 73 3.15 -3.32 0.09
N ASN A 74 4.28 -4.04 0.10
CA ASN A 74 4.53 -5.07 1.10
C ASN A 74 4.63 -4.52 2.53
N GLU A 75 5.28 -3.38 2.75
CA GLU A 75 5.33 -2.75 4.08
C GLU A 75 3.95 -2.23 4.53
N VAL A 76 3.14 -1.71 3.60
CA VAL A 76 1.73 -1.36 3.88
C VAL A 76 0.92 -2.59 4.26
N VAL A 77 1.08 -3.71 3.53
CA VAL A 77 0.39 -4.97 3.86
C VAL A 77 0.77 -5.47 5.26
N LYS A 78 2.05 -5.37 5.66
CA LYS A 78 2.48 -5.72 7.03
C LYS A 78 1.84 -4.79 8.07
N ALA A 79 1.81 -3.49 7.81
CA ALA A 79 1.19 -2.52 8.71
C ALA A 79 -0.30 -2.83 8.90
N HIS A 80 -1.02 -3.09 7.81
CA HIS A 80 -2.41 -3.50 7.85
C HIS A 80 -2.61 -4.85 8.54
N HIS A 81 -1.72 -5.83 8.32
CA HIS A 81 -1.78 -7.12 9.00
C HIS A 81 -1.71 -6.95 10.52
N LYS A 82 -0.75 -6.16 11.00
CA LYS A 82 -0.62 -5.84 12.44
C LYS A 82 -1.86 -5.12 12.98
N MET A 83 -2.35 -4.10 12.26
CA MET A 83 -3.57 -3.38 12.64
C MET A 83 -4.79 -4.31 12.72
N ILE A 84 -4.92 -5.28 11.80
CA ILE A 84 -6.00 -6.27 11.84
C ILE A 84 -5.90 -7.16 13.08
N GLU A 85 -4.70 -7.63 13.44
CA GLU A 85 -4.49 -8.45 14.65
C GLU A 85 -4.86 -7.67 15.92
N GLU A 86 -4.44 -6.40 16.02
CA GLU A 86 -4.77 -5.52 17.14
C GLU A 86 -6.29 -5.29 17.26
N LEU A 87 -6.94 -4.95 16.14
CA LEU A 87 -8.40 -4.79 16.09
C LEU A 87 -9.13 -6.08 16.45
N GLN A 88 -8.65 -7.25 16.01
CA GLN A 88 -9.24 -8.53 16.37
C GLN A 88 -9.13 -8.81 17.87
N ALA A 89 -8.00 -8.47 18.49
CA ALA A 89 -7.80 -8.62 19.94
C ALA A 89 -8.74 -7.68 20.73
N GLU A 90 -8.86 -6.42 20.32
CA GLU A 90 -9.79 -5.46 20.92
C GLU A 90 -11.25 -5.92 20.78
N ILE A 91 -11.65 -6.36 19.58
CA ILE A 91 -12.97 -6.93 19.33
C ILE A 91 -13.22 -8.14 20.24
N ALA A 92 -12.23 -9.01 20.45
CA ALA A 92 -12.39 -10.16 21.34
C ALA A 92 -12.61 -9.75 22.80
N VAL A 93 -12.00 -8.65 23.26
CA VAL A 93 -12.23 -8.09 24.59
C VAL A 93 -13.62 -7.46 24.68
N LEU A 94 -14.00 -6.64 23.69
CA LEU A 94 -15.32 -6.01 23.64
C LEU A 94 -16.44 -7.06 23.59
N LYS A 95 -16.27 -8.12 22.80
CA LYS A 95 -17.21 -9.25 22.77
C LYS A 95 -17.40 -9.87 24.16
N ARG A 96 -16.32 -10.10 24.91
CA ARG A 96 -16.41 -10.63 26.28
C ARG A 96 -17.25 -9.74 27.19
N VAL A 97 -17.04 -8.42 27.13
CA VAL A 97 -17.80 -7.44 27.94
C VAL A 97 -19.27 -7.40 27.51
N VAL A 98 -19.55 -7.37 26.21
CA VAL A 98 -20.93 -7.37 25.71
C VAL A 98 -21.64 -8.64 26.17
N CYS A 99 -21.02 -9.80 26.02
CA CYS A 99 -21.65 -11.07 26.36
C CYS A 99 -21.80 -11.30 27.87
N SER A 100 -20.99 -10.65 28.73
CA SER A 100 -21.19 -10.70 30.18
C SER A 100 -22.41 -9.88 30.64
N HIS A 101 -22.79 -8.83 29.91
CA HIS A 101 -23.91 -7.94 30.26
C HIS A 101 -25.19 -8.19 29.42
N HIS A 102 -25.03 -8.66 28.19
CA HIS A 102 -26.09 -8.84 27.20
C HIS A 102 -25.92 -10.19 26.48
N PRO A 103 -26.13 -11.34 27.17
CA PRO A 103 -25.77 -12.66 26.66
C PRO A 103 -26.62 -13.13 25.46
N THR A 104 -27.75 -12.50 25.19
CA THR A 104 -28.64 -12.84 24.07
C THR A 104 -28.30 -12.13 22.76
N GLU A 105 -27.27 -11.26 22.76
CA GLU A 105 -26.87 -10.51 21.57
C GLU A 105 -26.23 -11.40 20.51
N VAL A 106 -26.47 -11.07 19.23
CA VAL A 106 -25.99 -11.86 18.07
C VAL A 106 -24.46 -12.02 18.07
N VAL A 107 -23.74 -11.03 18.59
CA VAL A 107 -22.28 -11.03 18.66
C VAL A 107 -21.71 -12.13 19.58
N CYS A 108 -22.54 -12.68 20.46
CA CYS A 108 -22.20 -13.73 21.42
C CYS A 108 -22.35 -15.15 20.85
N ASN A 109 -22.92 -15.29 19.65
CA ASN A 109 -23.08 -16.59 19.01
C ASN A 109 -21.78 -16.96 18.25
N GLU A 110 -21.11 -18.02 18.69
CA GLU A 110 -19.90 -18.56 18.06
C GLU A 110 -20.19 -19.08 16.65
N SER A 111 -19.97 -18.28 15.60
CA SER A 111 -19.98 -18.79 14.21
C SER A 111 -19.17 -18.00 13.18
N HIS A 112 -18.49 -16.90 13.55
CA HIS A 112 -17.78 -16.06 12.56
C HIS A 112 -16.32 -15.72 12.92
N THR A 113 -15.60 -16.64 13.57
CA THR A 113 -14.13 -16.56 13.63
C THR A 113 -13.52 -17.46 12.56
N ALA A 114 -13.27 -16.84 11.41
CA ALA A 114 -12.17 -17.07 10.49
C ALA A 114 -11.57 -18.50 10.44
N ARG A 115 -12.06 -19.31 9.50
CA ARG A 115 -11.19 -20.26 8.78
C ARG A 115 -10.33 -19.44 7.82
N ALA A 116 -9.16 -19.00 8.26
CA ALA A 116 -8.07 -18.76 7.34
C ALA A 116 -7.53 -20.14 6.91
N ARG A 117 -7.75 -20.49 5.64
CA ARG A 117 -7.03 -21.56 4.95
C ARG A 117 -5.81 -20.97 4.28
#